data_AF-R8BWH0-F1
#
_entry.id   AF-R8BWH0-F1
#
_cell.length_a   1.000
_cell.length_b   1.000
_cell.length_c   1.000
_cell.angle_alpha   90.00
_cell.angle_beta   90.00
_cell.angle_gamma   90.00
#
_symmetry.space_group_name_H-M   'P 1'
#
loop_
_entity.id
_entity.type
_entity.pdbx_description
1 polymer ?
#
loop_
_entity_poly.entity_id
_entity_poly.type
_entity_poly.pdbx_seq_one_letter_code
_entity_poly.pdbx_strand_id
1 'polypeptide(L)'
;MQDNSEQAGAITLLLQDDSGGLEVLNHNTGEWIPVDPNPDAYVVNIGDMLSMWTKNIYKSNVHRVINKSTKDRYSMPFFFDGNADVKLTPFDGSEPVGGKVLTVEEHMLERFGTTYGRAEQVEATA
;
A
#
# COMPACT_ATOMS: atom_id res chain seq x y z
N MET A 1 -16.34 -8.88 1.39
CA MET A 1 -15.21 -8.70 2.31
C MET A 1 -14.57 -7.37 1.97
N GLN A 2 -14.45 -6.44 2.92
CA GLN A 2 -13.80 -5.14 2.70
C GLN A 2 -12.38 -5.26 3.24
N ASP A 3 -11.38 -5.15 2.36
CA ASP A 3 -9.98 -5.14 2.75
C ASP A 3 -9.47 -3.70 2.68
N ASN A 4 -9.15 -3.12 3.84
CA ASN A 4 -8.53 -1.80 3.95
C ASN A 4 -7.04 -2.04 4.21
N SER A 5 -6.18 -1.60 3.29
CA SER A 5 -4.74 -1.80 3.42
C SER A 5 -3.95 -0.51 3.19
N GLU A 6 -2.89 -0.38 3.98
CA GLU A 6 -1.74 0.46 3.68
C GLU A 6 -0.70 -0.41 2.99
N GLN A 7 0.11 0.20 2.11
CA GLN A 7 1.08 -0.53 1.33
C GLN A 7 2.45 -0.48 2.01
N ALA A 8 2.96 -1.63 2.44
CA ALA A 8 4.25 -1.74 3.13
C ALA A 8 5.45 -1.28 2.28
N GLY A 9 5.35 -1.46 0.96
CA GLY A 9 6.41 -1.18 0.00
C GLY A 9 6.66 0.31 -0.27
N ALA A 10 7.37 0.61 -1.36
CA ALA A 10 7.63 1.99 -1.76
C ALA A 10 6.66 2.47 -2.86
N ILE A 11 6.64 1.77 -4.00
CA ILE A 11 5.81 2.12 -5.16
C ILE A 11 5.15 0.84 -5.67
N THR A 12 3.85 0.93 -5.94
CA THR A 12 3.12 -0.13 -6.66
C THR A 12 2.63 0.38 -8.00
N LEU A 13 2.90 -0.41 -9.03
CA LEU A 13 2.29 -0.27 -10.35
C LEU A 13 1.20 -1.32 -10.45
N LEU A 14 -0.05 -0.89 -10.56
CA LEU A 14 -1.19 -1.78 -10.63
C LEU A 14 -1.82 -1.74 -12.02
N LEU A 15 -1.81 -2.91 -12.68
CA LEU A 15 -2.70 -3.18 -13.80
C LEU A 15 -4.01 -3.76 -13.26
N GLN A 16 -5.12 -3.19 -13.68
CA GLN A 16 -6.47 -3.67 -13.33
C GLN A 16 -7.28 -3.85 -14.61
N ASP A 17 -8.26 -4.75 -14.55
CA ASP A 17 -9.27 -4.91 -15.61
C ASP A 17 -10.31 -3.76 -15.61
N ASP A 18 -11.36 -3.92 -16.41
CA ASP A 18 -12.46 -2.97 -16.55
C ASP A 18 -13.56 -3.11 -15.47
N SER A 19 -13.42 -4.03 -14.51
CA SER A 19 -14.44 -4.28 -13.48
C SER A 19 -14.51 -3.16 -12.42
N GLY A 20 -13.44 -2.38 -12.25
CA GLY A 20 -13.36 -1.30 -11.28
C GLY A 20 -13.37 -1.78 -9.82
N GLY A 21 -13.74 -0.88 -8.90
CA GLY A 21 -13.92 -1.20 -7.47
C GLY A 21 -12.76 -0.80 -6.55
N LEU A 22 -11.63 -0.33 -7.08
CA LEU A 22 -10.59 0.29 -6.27
C LEU A 22 -11.06 1.67 -5.78
N GLU A 23 -10.90 1.92 -4.49
CA GLU A 23 -11.18 3.21 -3.86
C GLU A 23 -9.99 3.63 -2.98
N VAL A 24 -9.65 4.92 -3.00
CA VAL A 24 -8.60 5.53 -2.16
C VAL A 24 -9.23 6.48 -1.16
N LEU A 25 -8.73 6.48 0.07
CA LEU A 25 -9.18 7.41 1.10
C LEU A 25 -8.52 8.76 0.90
N ASN A 26 -9.33 9.82 0.76
CA ASN A 26 -8.84 11.18 0.83
C ASN A 26 -8.55 11.54 2.30
N HIS A 27 -7.27 11.64 2.66
CA HIS A 27 -6.84 11.96 4.03
C HIS A 27 -7.37 13.29 4.58
N ASN A 28 -7.73 14.25 3.72
CA ASN A 28 -8.21 15.56 4.15
C ASN A 28 -9.72 15.59 4.41
N THR A 29 -10.50 14.82 3.64
CA THR A 29 -11.97 14.82 3.74
C THR A 29 -12.52 13.57 4.45
N GLY A 30 -11.73 12.49 4.53
CA GLY A 30 -12.16 11.18 5.01
C GLY A 30 -13.06 10.44 4.02
N GLU A 31 -13.18 10.93 2.79
CA GLU A 31 -14.05 10.34 1.77
C GLU A 31 -13.31 9.31 0.92
N TRP A 32 -14.03 8.27 0.50
CA TRP A 32 -13.52 7.28 -0.44
C TRP A 32 -13.73 7.76 -1.86
N ILE A 33 -12.64 7.88 -2.61
CA ILE A 33 -12.62 8.31 -4.00
C ILE A 33 -12.44 7.08 -4.89
N PRO A 34 -13.36 6.81 -5.83
CA PRO A 34 -13.21 5.70 -6.77
C PRO A 34 -12.07 5.97 -7.76
N VAL A 35 -11.35 4.91 -8.12
CA VAL A 35 -10.38 4.92 -9.22
C VAL A 35 -11.00 4.22 -10.41
N ASP A 36 -11.39 5.00 -11.42
CA ASP A 36 -11.98 4.46 -12.64
C ASP A 36 -10.94 3.66 -13.44
N PRO A 37 -11.30 2.48 -13.96
CA PRO A 37 -10.43 1.73 -14.86
C PRO A 37 -10.02 2.54 -16.08
N ASN A 38 -8.73 2.46 -16.42
CA ASN A 38 -8.19 3.05 -17.64
C ASN A 38 -7.30 2.01 -18.33
N PRO A 39 -7.67 1.51 -19.53
CA PRO A 39 -6.92 0.46 -20.22
C PRO A 39 -5.55 0.94 -20.72
N ASP A 40 -5.32 2.25 -20.82
CA ASP A 40 -4.08 2.84 -21.31
C ASP A 40 -3.15 3.30 -20.18
N ALA A 41 -3.46 2.96 -18.92
CA ALA A 41 -2.72 3.43 -17.77
C ALA A 41 -2.54 2.37 -16.67
N TYR A 42 -1.46 2.53 -15.91
CA TYR A 42 -1.28 1.89 -14.62
C TYR A 42 -1.74 2.82 -13.51
N VAL A 43 -2.36 2.26 -12.47
CA VAL A 43 -2.52 2.98 -11.21
C VAL A 43 -1.19 2.95 -10.47
N VAL A 44 -0.74 4.11 -9.99
CA VAL A 44 0.50 4.23 -9.21
C VAL A 44 0.14 4.56 -7.77
N ASN A 45 0.42 3.63 -6.87
CA ASN A 45 0.28 3.84 -5.43
C ASN A 45 1.64 4.04 -4.78
N ILE A 46 1.64 4.85 -3.72
CA ILE A 46 2.80 5.08 -2.86
C ILE A 46 2.56 4.40 -1.52
N GLY A 47 3.60 3.77 -1.00
CA GLY A 47 3.57 3.05 0.26
C GLY A 47 4.38 3.71 1.37
N ASP A 48 4.56 2.95 2.43
CA ASP A 48 5.18 3.37 3.67
C ASP A 48 6.65 3.73 3.48
N MET A 49 7.41 2.94 2.71
CA MET A 49 8.84 3.19 2.52
C MET A 49 9.10 4.55 1.88
N LEU A 50 8.30 4.93 0.86
CA LEU A 50 8.42 6.26 0.25
C LEU A 50 8.00 7.36 1.22
N SER A 51 7.04 7.09 2.10
CA SER A 51 6.66 8.01 3.18
C SER A 51 7.80 8.21 4.17
N MET A 52 8.52 7.15 4.55
CA MET A 52 9.69 7.22 5.42
C MET A 52 10.84 7.97 4.77
N TRP A 53 11.19 7.62 3.53
CA TRP A 53 12.27 8.27 2.79
C TRP A 53 12.01 9.75 2.51
N THR A 54 10.74 10.14 2.30
CA THR A 54 10.38 11.53 2.02
C THR A 54 9.86 12.29 3.24
N LYS A 55 9.94 11.70 4.44
CA LYS A 55 9.48 12.32 5.69
C LYS A 55 8.03 12.81 5.60
N ASN A 56 7.15 11.96 5.09
CA ASN A 56 5.71 12.19 4.90
C ASN A 56 5.35 13.33 3.94
N ILE A 57 6.27 13.77 3.07
CA ILE A 57 5.91 14.62 1.92
C ILE A 57 4.98 13.85 1.00
N TYR A 58 5.35 12.61 0.67
CA TYR A 58 4.45 11.63 0.07
C TYR A 58 3.93 10.72 1.17
N LYS A 59 2.62 10.51 1.23
CA LYS A 59 1.97 9.72 2.29
C LYS A 59 1.39 8.44 1.72
N SER A 60 1.61 7.33 2.41
CA SER A 60 1.01 6.04 2.10
C SER A 60 -0.51 6.19 1.96
N ASN A 61 -1.04 5.72 0.83
CA ASN A 61 -2.47 5.84 0.55
C ASN A 61 -3.20 4.67 1.18
N VAL A 62 -4.18 4.96 2.03
CA VAL A 62 -5.14 3.94 2.45
C VAL A 62 -6.07 3.67 1.28
N HIS A 63 -6.15 2.41 0.87
CA HIS A 63 -7.00 2.00 -0.24
C HIS A 63 -7.78 0.75 0.13
N ARG A 64 -8.88 0.53 -0.60
CA ARG A 64 -9.71 -0.66 -0.48
C ARG A 64 -10.21 -1.11 -1.83
N VAL A 65 -10.61 -2.36 -1.91
CA VAL A 65 -11.32 -2.89 -3.07
C VAL A 65 -12.72 -3.31 -2.66
N ILE A 66 -13.71 -2.79 -3.37
CA ILE A 66 -15.10 -3.24 -3.29
C ILE A 66 -15.44 -3.91 -4.61
N ASN A 67 -15.63 -5.23 -4.59
CA ASN A 67 -16.13 -5.90 -5.78
C ASN A 67 -17.62 -5.54 -6.01
N LYS A 68 -17.86 -4.66 -6.97
CA LYS A 68 -19.20 -4.24 -7.43
C LYS A 68 -19.68 -5.07 -8.64
N SER A 69 -18.79 -5.87 -9.23
CA SER A 69 -19.05 -6.67 -10.42
C SER A 69 -19.69 -8.01 -10.05
N THR A 70 -20.53 -8.53 -10.93
CA THR A 70 -21.02 -9.93 -10.86
C THR A 70 -20.08 -10.92 -11.53
N LYS A 71 -18.96 -10.43 -12.07
CA LYS A 71 -17.92 -11.20 -12.74
C LYS A 71 -16.63 -11.16 -11.91
N ASP A 72 -15.69 -12.02 -12.29
CA ASP A 72 -14.34 -12.01 -11.74
C ASP A 72 -13.65 -10.66 -12.04
N ARG A 73 -12.87 -10.19 -11.06
CA ARG A 73 -12.04 -8.99 -11.17
C ARG A 73 -10.58 -9.39 -11.14
N TYR A 74 -9.81 -9.02 -12.16
CA TYR A 74 -8.38 -9.26 -12.24
C TYR A 74 -7.57 -8.03 -11.85
N SER A 75 -6.53 -8.27 -11.05
CA SER A 75 -5.68 -7.24 -10.44
C SER A 75 -4.25 -7.77 -10.40
N MET A 76 -3.32 -7.08 -11.07
CA MET A 76 -1.94 -7.52 -11.24
C MET A 76 -1.00 -6.43 -10.70
N PRO A 77 -0.69 -6.45 -9.39
CA PRO A 77 0.23 -5.49 -8.81
C PRO A 77 1.69 -5.90 -9.06
N PHE A 78 2.53 -4.91 -9.35
CA PHE A 78 3.98 -5.00 -9.32
C PHE A 78 4.51 -4.05 -8.23
N PHE A 79 5.33 -4.59 -7.32
CA PHE A 79 5.91 -3.86 -6.19
C PHE A 79 7.37 -3.52 -6.46
N PHE A 80 7.73 -2.26 -6.29
CA PHE A 80 9.08 -1.75 -6.45
C PHE A 80 9.57 -1.15 -5.14
N ASP A 81 10.28 -1.96 -4.34
CA ASP A 81 10.58 -1.65 -2.94
C ASP A 81 12.06 -1.38 -2.65
N GLY A 82 12.93 -1.55 -3.65
CA GLY A 82 14.39 -1.37 -3.53
C GLY A 82 15.13 -2.62 -3.03
N ASN A 83 16.42 -2.48 -2.77
CA ASN A 83 17.26 -3.58 -2.29
C ASN A 83 17.01 -3.85 -0.81
N ALA A 84 17.04 -5.13 -0.42
CA ALA A 84 16.77 -5.61 0.93
C ALA A 84 17.57 -4.90 2.05
N ASP A 85 18.84 -4.57 1.78
CA ASP A 85 19.78 -4.00 2.74
C ASP A 85 19.77 -2.46 2.81
N VAL A 86 18.98 -1.80 1.96
CA VAL A 86 18.86 -0.35 1.95
C VAL A 86 18.16 0.12 3.22
N LYS A 87 18.75 1.12 3.88
CA LYS A 87 18.18 1.74 5.08
C LYS A 87 17.05 2.70 4.71
N LEU A 88 15.97 2.67 5.49
CA LEU A 88 14.83 3.58 5.41
C LEU A 88 15.14 4.92 6.11
N THR A 89 16.21 5.58 5.67
CA THR A 89 16.63 6.90 6.18
C THR A 89 16.12 8.02 5.28
N PRO A 90 15.61 9.14 5.83
CA PRO A 90 15.14 10.26 5.02
C PRO A 90 16.17 10.76 4.00
N PHE A 91 15.72 11.05 2.77
CA PHE A 91 16.58 11.52 1.68
C PHE A 91 17.20 12.90 1.96
N ASP A 92 16.57 13.71 2.81
CA ASP A 92 17.06 15.03 3.22
C ASP A 92 18.15 14.96 4.31
N GLY A 93 18.53 13.74 4.74
CA GLY A 93 19.52 13.51 5.80
C GLY A 93 19.02 13.80 7.21
N SER A 94 17.71 14.07 7.39
CA SER A 94 17.13 14.25 8.71
C SER A 94 16.92 12.93 9.45
N GLU A 95 16.70 13.02 10.76
CA GLU A 95 16.47 11.84 11.59
C GLU A 95 15.18 11.10 11.18
N PRO A 96 15.18 9.75 11.17
CA PRO A 96 13.99 8.95 10.90
C PRO A 96 12.87 9.23 11.89
N VAL A 97 11.63 9.17 11.40
CA VAL A 97 10.45 9.26 12.27
C VAL A 97 10.41 8.06 13.20
N GLY A 98 10.40 8.30 14.52
CA GLY A 98 10.39 7.24 15.54
C GLY A 98 11.78 6.72 15.96
N GLY A 99 12.86 7.24 15.38
CA GLY A 99 14.24 6.99 15.84
C GLY A 99 14.81 5.59 15.56
N LYS A 100 14.01 4.66 15.00
CA LYS A 100 14.48 3.36 14.53
C LYS A 100 14.83 3.44 13.05
N VAL A 101 16.03 3.02 12.68
CA VAL A 101 16.42 2.81 11.28
C VAL A 101 16.22 1.34 10.95
N LEU A 102 15.26 1.05 10.08
CA LEU A 102 15.04 -0.27 9.49
C LEU A 102 15.69 -0.34 8.12
N THR A 103 16.06 -1.54 7.70
CA THR A 103 16.27 -1.88 6.29
C THR A 103 14.93 -2.17 5.60
N VAL A 104 14.94 -2.19 4.26
CA VAL A 104 13.78 -2.61 3.45
C VAL A 104 13.30 -4.01 3.87
N GLU A 105 14.22 -4.96 4.04
CA GLU A 105 13.88 -6.33 4.45
C GLU A 105 13.23 -6.38 5.85
N GLU A 106 13.84 -5.72 6.84
CA GLU A 106 13.29 -5.70 8.20
C GLU A 106 11.90 -5.07 8.23
N HIS A 107 11.68 -3.98 7.50
CA HIS A 107 10.36 -3.35 7.42
C HIS A 107 9.32 -4.27 6.78
N MET A 108 9.68 -4.93 5.68
CA MET A 108 8.79 -5.88 5.01
C MET A 108 8.45 -7.06 5.91
N LEU A 109 9.42 -7.64 6.62
CA LEU A 109 9.19 -8.73 7.58
C LEU A 109 8.26 -8.30 8.72
N GLU A 110 8.45 -7.09 9.27
CA GLU A 110 7.54 -6.54 10.28
C GLU A 110 6.12 -6.41 9.73
N ARG A 111 5.96 -5.87 8.52
CA ARG A 111 4.65 -5.70 7.88
C ARG A 111 4.00 -7.04 7.53
N PHE A 112 4.75 -8.01 7.03
CA PHE A 112 4.25 -9.36 6.74
C PHE A 112 3.68 -10.02 8.00
N GLY A 113 4.38 -9.91 9.13
CA GLY A 113 3.88 -10.40 10.42
C GLY A 113 2.55 -9.76 10.81
N THR A 114 2.39 -8.45 10.59
CA THR A 114 1.13 -7.76 10.90
C THR A 114 -0.02 -8.14 9.97
N THR A 115 0.22 -8.26 8.66
CA THR A 115 -0.82 -8.56 7.67
C THR A 115 -1.33 -9.99 7.80
N TYR A 116 -0.43 -10.97 7.88
CA TYR A 116 -0.82 -12.37 7.98
C TYR A 116 -1.24 -12.77 9.40
N GLY A 117 -0.64 -12.18 10.45
CA GLY A 117 -1.12 -12.36 11.82
C GLY A 117 -2.56 -11.85 12.00
N ARG A 118 -2.98 -10.83 11.25
CA ARG A 118 -4.37 -10.35 11.23
C ARG A 118 -5.30 -11.33 10.51
N ALA A 119 -4.85 -11.95 9.43
CA ALA A 119 -5.64 -12.95 8.69
C ALA A 119 -5.97 -14.16 9.57
N GLU A 120 -5.00 -14.67 10.34
CA GLU A 120 -5.19 -15.79 11.28
C GLU A 120 -6.20 -15.46 12.40
N GLN A 121 -6.21 -14.22 12.90
CA GLN A 121 -7.18 -13.79 13.92
C GLN A 121 -8.62 -13.68 13.39
N VAL A 122 -8.78 -13.27 12.13
CA VAL A 122 -10.10 -13.21 11.47
C VAL A 122 -10.65 -14.62 11.24
N GLU A 123 -9.81 -15.59 10.85
CA GLU A 123 -10.22 -16.99 10.74
C GLU A 123 -10.61 -17.60 12.10
N ALA A 124 -9.92 -17.23 13.18
CA ALA A 124 -10.20 -17.73 14.53
C ALA A 124 -11.50 -17.18 15.15
N THR A 125 -12.09 -16.12 14.56
CA THR A 125 -13.30 -15.45 15.08
C THR A 125 -14.50 -15.52 14.13
N ALA A 126 -14.37 -16.22 13.00
CA ALA A 126 -15.44 -16.51 12.03
C ALA A 126 -16.08 -17.88 12.29
#